data_AF-A0A066WN72-F1
#
_entry.id   AF-A0A066WN72-F1
#
_cell.length_a   1.000
_cell.length_b   1.000
_cell.length_c   1.000
_cell.angle_alpha   90.00
_cell.angle_beta   90.00
_cell.angle_gamma   90.00
#
_symmetry.space_group_name_H-M   'P 1'
#
loop_
_entity.id
_entity.type
_entity.pdbx_description
1 polymer ?
#
loop_
_entity_poly.entity_id
_entity_poly.type
_entity_poly.pdbx_seq_one_letter_code
_entity_poly.pdbx_strand_id
1 'polypeptide(L)' 'MVRYLIGKYSDPVFGMVTGAFAYYLWEKDPKNAAERPPGRSLHELASRRWQNGQAPLSLAPVTSR' A
#
# COMPACT_ATOMS: atom_id res chain seq x y z
N MET A 1 15.09 33.66 6.45
CA MET A 1 14.64 32.98 5.22
C MET A 1 14.88 31.48 5.41
N VAL A 2 13.84 30.68 5.67
CA VAL A 2 14.00 29.24 5.94
C VAL A 2 14.32 28.53 4.63
N ARG A 3 15.52 27.98 4.54
CA ARG A 3 16.05 27.34 3.33
C ARG A 3 15.79 25.84 3.47
N TYR A 4 14.77 25.33 2.79
CA TYR A 4 14.45 23.91 2.77
C TYR A 4 15.61 23.15 2.12
N LEU A 5 16.26 22.23 2.85
CA LEU A 5 17.42 21.46 2.36
C LEU A 5 17.07 20.52 1.20
N ILE A 6 15.81 20.09 1.17
CA ILE A 6 15.21 19.13 0.27
C ILE A 6 13.73 19.54 0.36
N GLY A 7 13.16 20.08 -0.73
CA GLY A 7 11.98 20.95 -0.69
C GLY A 7 10.81 20.36 0.13
N LYS A 8 9.95 21.21 0.71
CA LYS A 8 8.83 20.87 1.62
C LYS A 8 8.00 19.61 1.27
N TYR A 9 7.99 19.21 0.00
CA TYR A 9 7.21 18.09 -0.54
C TYR A 9 8.00 16.80 -0.79
N SER A 10 9.33 16.87 -0.79
CA SER A 10 10.18 15.71 -1.11
C SER A 10 10.16 14.65 -0.01
N ASP A 11 10.18 15.04 1.25
CA ASP A 11 10.14 14.12 2.39
C ASP A 11 8.82 13.31 2.47
N PRO A 12 7.62 13.92 2.32
CA PRO A 12 6.36 13.18 2.18
C PRO A 12 6.32 12.23 0.97
N VAL A 13 6.83 12.67 -0.18
CA VAL A 13 6.86 11.85 -1.40
C VAL A 13 7.75 10.64 -1.20
N PHE A 14 8.92 10.83 -0.59
CA PHE A 14 9.85 9.75 -0.31
C PHE A 14 9.24 8.71 0.64
N GLY A 15 8.52 9.17 1.68
CA GLY A 15 7.79 8.28 2.59
C GLY A 15 6.73 7.44 1.88
N MET A 16 5.92 8.05 1.00
CA MET A 16 4.90 7.33 0.22
C MET A 16 5.52 6.31 -0.73
N VAL A 17 6.59 6.68 -1.45
CA VAL A 17 7.28 5.79 -2.38
C VAL A 17 7.91 4.62 -1.62
N THR A 18 8.57 4.89 -0.50
CA THR A 18 9.19 3.85 0.33
C THR A 18 8.16 2.87 0.86
N GLY A 19 7.02 3.35 1.35
CA GLY A 19 5.92 2.50 1.82
C GLY A 19 5.32 1.63 0.72
N ALA A 20 5.05 2.21 -0.45
CA ALA A 20 4.54 1.47 -1.61
C ALA A 20 5.53 0.41 -2.09
N PHE A 21 6.83 0.75 -2.12
CA PHE A 21 7.88 -0.17 -2.53
C PHE A 21 8.07 -1.33 -1.54
N ALA A 22 8.05 -1.05 -0.24
CA ALA A 22 8.11 -2.09 0.80
C ALA A 22 6.95 -3.08 0.67
N TYR A 23 5.74 -2.58 0.41
CA TYR A 23 4.58 -3.43 0.18
C TYR A 23 4.71 -4.24 -1.11
N TYR A 24 5.30 -3.67 -2.16
CA TYR A 24 5.54 -4.37 -3.42
C TYR A 24 6.50 -5.54 -3.26
N LEU A 25 7.56 -5.35 -2.46
CA LEU A 25 8.49 -6.41 -2.10
C LEU A 25 7.80 -7.50 -1.26
N TRP A 26 6.99 -7.09 -0.27
CA TRP A 26 6.18 -8.03 0.53
C TRP A 26 5.23 -8.84 -0.37
N GLU A 27 4.56 -8.21 -1.32
CA GLU A 27 3.64 -8.86 -2.27
C GLU A 27 4.35 -9.85 -3.21
N LYS A 28 5.60 -9.59 -3.59
CA LYS A 28 6.38 -10.46 -4.47
C LYS A 28 7.11 -11.60 -3.76
N ASP A 29 7.16 -11.59 -2.43
CA ASP A 29 7.77 -12.67 -1.66
C ASP A 29 6.85 -13.91 -1.70
N PRO A 30 7.33 -15.07 -2.20
CA PRO A 30 6.53 -16.30 -2.29
C PRO A 30 6.04 -16.81 -0.92
N LYS A 31 6.68 -16.41 0.19
CA LYS A 31 6.22 -16.75 1.54
C LYS A 31 4.89 -16.09 1.91
N ASN A 32 4.63 -14.91 1.34
CA ASN A 32 3.42 -14.14 1.61
C ASN A 32 2.26 -14.51 0.67
N ALA A 33 2.49 -15.40 -0.30
CA ALA A 33 1.46 -15.89 -1.22
C ALA A 33 0.30 -16.58 -0.47
N ALA A 34 0.58 -17.23 0.65
CA ALA A 34 -0.43 -17.87 1.51
C ALA A 34 -1.20 -16.86 2.39
N GLU A 35 -0.58 -15.74 2.76
CA GLU A 35 -1.16 -14.70 3.61
C GLU A 35 -1.91 -13.61 2.83
N ARG A 36 -1.91 -13.69 1.49
CA ARG A 36 -2.53 -12.71 0.62
C ARG A 36 -3.98 -13.09 0.31
N PRO A 37 -4.99 -12.50 0.99
CA PRO A 37 -6.36 -12.62 0.56
C PRO A 37 -6.54 -11.94 -0.81
N PRO A 38 -7.42 -12.48 -1.67
CA PRO A 38 -7.74 -11.88 -2.96
C PRO A 38 -8.29 -10.46 -2.76
N GLY A 39 -7.91 -9.51 -3.62
CA GLY A 39 -8.36 -8.12 -3.49
C GLY A 39 -7.44 -7.21 -2.65
N ARG A 40 -6.23 -7.64 -2.30
CA ARG A 40 -5.25 -6.85 -1.51
C ARG A 40 -3.97 -6.51 -2.30
N SER A 41 -4.03 -6.54 -3.63
CA SER A 41 -2.89 -6.11 -4.44
C SER A 41 -2.64 -4.60 -4.35
N LEU A 42 -1.38 -4.17 -4.48
CA LEU A 42 -1.08 -2.72 -4.56
C LEU A 42 -1.88 -2.03 -5.65
N HIS A 43 -2.02 -2.68 -6.80
CA HIS A 43 -2.76 -2.14 -7.92
C HIS A 43 -4.25 -1.97 -7.58
N GLU A 44 -4.86 -2.93 -6.88
CA GLU A 44 -6.25 -2.81 -6.41
C GLU A 44 -6.41 -1.77 -5.31
N LEU A 45 -5.45 -1.63 -4.40
CA LEU A 45 -5.48 -0.60 -3.37
C LEU A 45 -5.35 0.80 -3.99
N ALA A 46 -4.46 0.96 -4.98
CA ALA A 46 -4.27 2.21 -5.70
C ALA A 46 -5.50 2.55 -6.56
N SER A 47 -6.06 1.58 -7.29
CA SER A 47 -7.27 1.80 -8.08
C SER A 47 -8.46 2.16 -7.19
N ARG A 48 -8.62 1.52 -6.01
CA ARG A 48 -9.65 1.89 -5.01
C ARG A 48 -9.48 3.29 -4.45
N ARG A 49 -8.24 3.70 -4.18
CA ARG A 49 -7.94 5.05 -3.69
C ARG A 49 -8.32 6.10 -4.73
N TRP A 50 -8.16 5.78 -6.01
CA TRP A 50 -8.55 6.66 -7.11
C TRP A 50 -10.05 6.63 -7.41
N GLN A 51 -10.71 5.49 -7.19
CA GLN A 51 -12.14 5.27 -7.45
C GLN A 51 -13.06 5.56 -6.25
N ASN A 52 -12.59 6.26 -5.22
CA ASN A 52 -13.36 6.62 -4.02
C ASN A 52 -14.02 5.42 -3.29
N GLY A 53 -13.24 4.38 -3.00
CA GLY A 53 -13.56 3.51 -1.85
C GLY A 53 -14.60 2.42 -2.09
N GLN A 54 -14.64 1.81 -3.27
CA GLN A 54 -15.30 0.50 -3.41
C GLN A 54 -14.58 -0.52 -2.51
N ALA A 55 -15.22 -0.86 -1.38
CA ALA A 55 -14.76 -1.88 -0.47
C ALA A 55 -14.71 -3.23 -1.20
N PRO A 56 -13.70 -4.08 -0.93
CA PRO A 56 -13.68 -5.44 -1.46
C PRO A 56 -14.96 -6.18 -1.05
N LEU A 57 -15.59 -6.86 -2.02
CA LEU A 57 -16.81 -7.67 -1.82
C LEU A 57 -16.62 -8.91 -0.92
N SER A 58 -15.47 -9.07 -0.28
CA SER A 58 -15.28 -10.07 0.77
C SER A 58 -14.00 -9.76 1.54
N LEU A 59 -14.13 -9.01 2.63
CA LEU A 59 -13.26 -9.23 3.79
C LEU A 59 -13.91 -10.36 4.57
N ALA A 60 -13.69 -11.61 4.15
CA ALA A 60 -13.88 -12.72 5.07
C ALA A 60 -13.06 -12.37 6.33
N PRO A 61 -13.67 -12.39 7.52
CA PRO A 61 -12.91 -12.11 8.74
C PRO A 61 -11.78 -13.13 8.78
N VAL A 62 -10.53 -12.66 8.84
CA VAL A 62 -9.43 -13.50 9.30
C VAL A 62 -9.84 -13.95 10.70
N THR A 63 -10.38 -15.17 10.77
CA THR A 63 -10.66 -15.84 12.03
C THR A 63 -9.31 -16.09 12.68
N SER A 64 -8.93 -15.17 13.56
CA SER A 64 -7.88 -15.42 14.53
C SER A 64 -8.46 -16.40 15.55
N ARG A 65 -8.09 -17.67 15.44
CA ARG A 65 -8.13 -18.69 16.49
C ARG A 65 -6.99 -19.68 16.27
#